data_AF-A0A1H2J7A4-F1
#
_entry.id   AF-A0A1H2J7A4-F1
#
_cell.length_a   1.000
_cell.length_b   1.000
_cell.length_c   1.000
_cell.angle_alpha   90.00
_cell.angle_beta   90.00
_cell.angle_gamma   90.00
#
_symmetry.space_group_name_H-M   'P 1'
#
loop_
_entity.id
_entity.type
_entity.pdbx_description
1 polymer ?
#
loop_
_entity_poly.entity_id
_entity_poly.type
_entity_poly.pdbx_seq_one_letter_code
_entity_poly.pdbx_strand_id
1 'polypeptide(L)'
;MQATDDWGHDPNVRKTRDYFFRMETMDFELIKRSGISLFDPQLRPARELRFSLFENTCSRAAEKGMLLDEDTVFELFKLCQDMAFKNCGLPVSSLNLPQNPELVSLVEEGLK
;
A
#
# COMPACT_ATOMS: atom_id res chain seq x y z
N MET A 1 -10.14 -8.96 31.15
CA MET A 1 -10.34 -10.31 30.59
C MET A 1 -9.55 -10.37 29.31
N GLN A 2 -8.46 -11.13 29.28
CA GLN A 2 -7.67 -11.34 28.08
C GLN A 2 -8.45 -12.36 27.25
N ALA A 3 -9.08 -11.94 26.16
CA ALA A 3 -9.68 -12.87 25.22
C ALA A 3 -8.56 -13.81 24.76
N THR A 4 -8.73 -15.12 24.97
CA THR A 4 -7.81 -16.09 24.39
C THR A 4 -7.81 -15.88 22.89
N ASP A 5 -6.63 -15.69 22.30
CA ASP A 5 -6.48 -15.55 20.85
C ASP A 5 -6.65 -16.94 20.21
N ASP A 6 -7.88 -17.44 20.25
CA ASP A 6 -8.25 -18.78 19.77
C ASP A 6 -7.94 -18.94 18.27
N TRP A 7 -7.87 -17.82 17.55
CA TRP A 7 -7.53 -17.73 16.12
C TRP A 7 -6.04 -17.52 15.88
N GLY A 8 -5.25 -17.19 16.90
CA GLY A 8 -3.81 -16.93 16.78
C GLY A 8 -2.98 -18.15 16.40
N HIS A 9 -3.53 -19.34 16.62
CA HIS A 9 -2.90 -20.60 16.22
C HIS A 9 -3.25 -21.03 14.79
N ASP A 10 -4.25 -20.40 14.15
CA ASP A 10 -4.60 -20.69 12.77
C ASP A 10 -3.50 -20.16 11.81
N PRO A 11 -2.86 -21.02 11.00
CA PRO A 11 -1.79 -20.60 10.10
C PRO A 11 -2.22 -19.58 9.04
N ASN A 12 -3.47 -19.63 8.57
CA ASN A 12 -3.99 -18.68 7.59
C ASN A 12 -4.25 -17.32 8.24
N VAL A 13 -4.80 -17.31 9.46
CA VAL A 13 -4.99 -16.06 10.22
C VAL A 13 -3.64 -15.40 10.50
N ARG A 14 -2.63 -16.18 10.90
CA ARG A 14 -1.27 -15.67 11.08
C ARG A 14 -0.69 -15.05 9.81
N LYS A 15 -0.77 -15.76 8.68
CA LYS A 15 -0.29 -15.24 7.39
C LYS A 15 -0.97 -13.92 7.03
N THR A 16 -2.29 -13.84 7.19
CA THR A 16 -3.05 -12.61 6.92
C THR A 16 -2.63 -11.48 7.87
N ARG A 17 -2.44 -11.76 9.16
CA ARG A 17 -1.94 -10.77 10.14
C ARG A 17 -0.54 -10.28 9.78
N ASP A 18 0.37 -11.19 9.43
CA ASP A 18 1.75 -10.85 9.03
C ASP A 18 1.75 -9.96 7.77
N TYR A 19 0.87 -10.27 6.80
CA TYR A 19 0.70 -9.49 5.59
C TYR A 19 0.23 -8.05 5.87
N PHE A 20 -0.82 -7.88 6.68
CA PHE A 20 -1.31 -6.56 7.07
C PHE A 20 -0.29 -5.80 7.92
N PHE A 21 0.39 -6.48 8.85
CA PHE A 21 1.46 -5.90 9.65
C PHE A 21 2.58 -5.33 8.79
N ARG A 22 2.97 -6.05 7.72
CA ARG A 22 3.96 -5.56 6.74
C ARG A 22 3.47 -4.31 6.01
N MET A 23 2.21 -4.26 5.58
CA MET A 23 1.62 -3.06 4.95
C MET A 23 1.58 -1.86 5.89
N GLU A 24 1.16 -2.05 7.15
CA GLU A 24 1.11 -0.98 8.15
C GLU A 24 2.52 -0.44 8.47
N THR A 25 3.49 -1.34 8.60
CA THR A 25 4.90 -0.96 8.78
C THR A 25 5.41 -0.15 7.59
N MET A 26 5.03 -0.54 6.37
CA MET A 26 5.39 0.20 5.16
C MET A 26 4.74 1.59 5.09
N ASP A 27 3.46 1.72 5.44
CA ASP A 27 2.77 3.03 5.54
C ASP A 27 3.49 3.95 6.52
N PHE A 28 3.77 3.45 7.73
CA PHE A 28 4.44 4.22 8.77
C PHE A 28 5.85 4.67 8.35
N GLU A 29 6.64 3.77 7.77
CA GLU A 29 7.99 4.09 7.31
C GLU A 29 7.99 5.12 6.18
N LEU A 30 7.04 5.04 5.24
CA LEU A 30 6.92 6.04 4.17
C LEU A 30 6.54 7.42 4.73
N ILE A 31 5.57 7.49 5.65
CA ILE A 31 5.20 8.75 6.33
C ILE A 31 6.41 9.38 7.03
N LYS A 32 7.14 8.57 7.81
CA LYS A 32 8.32 9.00 8.56
C LYS A 32 9.43 9.49 7.63
N ARG A 33 9.72 8.78 6.55
CA ARG A 33 10.78 9.13 5.59
C ARG A 33 10.43 10.35 4.74
N SER A 34 9.15 10.55 4.43
CA SER A 34 8.67 11.76 3.75
C SER A 34 8.63 12.99 4.66
N GLY A 35 8.92 12.85 5.96
CA GLY A 35 8.86 13.95 6.92
C GLY A 35 7.44 14.45 7.19
N ILE A 36 6.43 13.63 6.92
CA ILE A 36 5.02 14.00 7.11
C ILE A 36 4.68 13.90 8.59
N SER A 37 4.00 14.93 9.11
CA SER A 37 3.44 14.88 10.46
C SER A 37 2.36 13.81 10.56
N LEU A 38 2.38 12.98 11.62
CA LEU A 38 1.32 12.00 11.88
C LEU A 38 -0.06 12.64 12.11
N PHE A 39 -0.10 13.95 12.37
CA PHE A 39 -1.32 14.74 12.55
C PHE A 39 -1.69 15.57 11.32
N ASP A 40 -0.99 15.39 10.20
CA ASP A 40 -1.32 16.08 8.96
C ASP A 40 -2.74 15.69 8.51
N PRO A 41 -3.65 16.66 8.30
CA PRO A 41 -5.04 16.37 7.94
C PRO A 41 -5.17 15.67 6.58
N GLN A 42 -4.17 15.75 5.70
CA GLN A 42 -4.17 15.08 4.39
C GLN A 42 -3.80 13.60 4.47
N LEU A 43 -3.28 13.10 5.60
CA LEU A 43 -2.93 11.68 5.74
C LEU A 43 -4.14 10.76 5.60
N ARG A 44 -5.29 11.15 6.14
CA ARG A 44 -6.50 10.34 6.04
C ARG A 44 -7.01 10.27 4.59
N PRO A 45 -7.26 11.39 3.89
CA PRO A 45 -7.60 11.38 2.47
C PRO A 45 -6.59 10.60 1.62
N ALA A 46 -5.29 10.75 1.89
CA ALA A 46 -4.26 10.03 1.15
C ALA A 46 -4.31 8.52 1.37
N ARG A 47 -4.55 8.06 2.60
CA ARG A 47 -4.71 6.62 2.89
C ARG A 47 -5.96 6.03 2.24
N GLU A 48 -7.08 6.76 2.29
CA GLU A 48 -8.33 6.37 1.63
C GLU A 48 -8.11 6.25 0.11
N LEU A 49 -7.49 7.27 -0.51
CA LEU A 49 -7.13 7.25 -1.92
C LEU A 49 -6.17 6.11 -2.27
N ARG A 50 -5.14 5.86 -1.44
CA ARG A 50 -4.21 4.74 -1.64
C ARG A 50 -4.98 3.42 -1.71
N PHE A 51 -5.89 3.16 -0.76
CA PHE A 51 -6.63 1.90 -0.74
C PHE A 51 -7.49 1.71 -1.98
N SER A 52 -8.27 2.73 -2.37
CA SER A 52 -9.07 2.65 -3.60
C SER A 52 -8.19 2.46 -4.85
N LEU A 53 -7.07 3.17 -4.94
CA LEU A 53 -6.13 3.04 -6.03
C LEU A 53 -5.50 1.65 -6.08
N PHE A 54 -5.10 1.11 -4.93
CA PHE A 54 -4.51 -0.22 -4.81
C PHE A 54 -5.48 -1.33 -5.22
N GLU A 55 -6.75 -1.27 -4.78
CA GLU A 55 -7.80 -2.21 -5.18
C GLU A 55 -8.07 -2.17 -6.69
N ASN A 56 -8.20 -0.96 -7.25
CA ASN A 56 -8.39 -0.78 -8.69
C ASN A 56 -7.20 -1.32 -9.50
N THR A 57 -5.98 -1.05 -9.03
CA THR A 57 -4.75 -1.48 -9.71
C THR A 57 -4.61 -3.00 -9.65
N CYS A 58 -4.90 -3.65 -8.51
CA CYS A 58 -4.90 -5.11 -8.39
C CYS A 58 -5.96 -5.75 -9.31
N SER A 59 -7.16 -5.17 -9.38
CA SER A 59 -8.22 -5.65 -10.27
C SER A 59 -7.79 -5.59 -11.74
N ARG A 60 -7.19 -4.47 -12.17
CA ARG A 60 -6.65 -4.32 -13.53
C ARG A 60 -5.48 -5.26 -13.81
N ALA A 61 -4.62 -5.52 -12.83
CA ALA A 61 -3.55 -6.52 -12.96
C ALA A 61 -4.14 -7.89 -13.31
N ALA A 62 -5.19 -8.29 -12.58
CA ALA A 62 -5.88 -9.56 -12.81
C ALA A 62 -6.54 -9.61 -14.20
N GLU A 63 -7.19 -8.51 -14.64
CA GLU A 63 -7.77 -8.40 -15.99
C GLU A 63 -6.72 -8.54 -17.11
N LYS A 64 -5.51 -8.03 -16.86
CA LYS A 64 -4.36 -8.16 -17.78
C LYS A 64 -3.65 -9.51 -17.69
N GLY A 65 -4.11 -10.42 -16.82
CA GLY A 65 -3.48 -11.73 -16.60
C GLY A 65 -2.13 -11.66 -15.88
N MET A 66 -1.84 -10.55 -15.19
CA MET A 66 -0.61 -10.38 -14.43
C MET A 66 -0.70 -11.14 -13.11
N LEU A 67 0.25 -12.05 -12.88
CA LEU A 67 0.39 -12.73 -11.60
C LEU A 67 1.08 -11.78 -10.61
N LEU A 68 0.36 -11.36 -9.58
CA LEU A 68 0.92 -10.57 -8.49
C LEU A 68 1.38 -11.49 -7.36
N ASP A 69 2.68 -11.75 -7.28
CA ASP A 69 3.26 -12.37 -6.09
C ASP A 69 3.33 -11.36 -4.93
N GLU A 70 3.64 -11.86 -3.74
CA GLU A 70 3.59 -11.05 -2.52
C GLU A 70 4.50 -9.81 -2.59
N ASP A 71 5.71 -9.94 -3.15
CA ASP A 71 6.65 -8.83 -3.26
C ASP A 71 6.19 -7.79 -4.30
N THR A 72 5.62 -8.24 -5.42
CA THR A 72 4.99 -7.37 -6.43
C THR A 72 3.83 -6.59 -5.83
N VAL A 73 3.00 -7.23 -5.02
CA VAL A 73 1.88 -6.56 -4.35
C VAL A 73 2.38 -5.48 -3.38
N PHE A 74 3.44 -5.74 -2.64
CA PHE A 74 4.04 -4.73 -1.76
C PHE A 74 4.70 -3.59 -2.52
N GLU A 75 5.34 -3.84 -3.66
CA GLU A 75 5.84 -2.77 -4.54
C GLU A 75 4.67 -1.90 -5.04
N LEU A 76 3.59 -2.53 -5.48
CA LEU A 76 2.37 -1.86 -5.96
C LEU A 76 1.73 -1.01 -4.85
N PHE A 77 1.68 -1.51 -3.62
CA PHE A 77 1.21 -0.74 -2.46
C PHE A 77 2.03 0.53 -2.21
N LYS A 78 3.36 0.46 -2.34
CA LYS A 78 4.23 1.65 -2.20
C LYS A 78 3.96 2.67 -3.32
N LEU A 79 3.84 2.20 -4.56
CA LEU A 79 3.55 3.06 -5.70
C LEU A 79 2.20 3.77 -5.55
N CYS A 80 1.16 3.05 -5.10
CA CYS A 80 -0.13 3.66 -4.78
C CYS A 80 -0.02 4.69 -3.66
N GLN A 81 0.82 4.46 -2.65
CA GLN A 81 1.04 5.42 -1.56
C GLN A 81 1.68 6.70 -2.06
N ASP A 82 2.78 6.59 -2.80
CA ASP A 82 3.50 7.73 -3.36
C ASP A 82 2.59 8.55 -4.28
N MET A 83 1.77 7.85 -5.09
CA MET A 83 0.79 8.48 -5.95
C MET A 83 -0.31 9.19 -5.15
N ALA A 84 -0.83 8.57 -4.09
CA ALA A 84 -1.85 9.17 -3.24
C ALA A 84 -1.31 10.40 -2.48
N PHE A 85 -0.10 10.31 -1.94
CA PHE A 85 0.60 11.45 -1.33
C PHE A 85 0.73 12.62 -2.31
N LYS A 86 1.22 12.35 -3.52
CA LYS A 86 1.32 13.35 -4.58
C LYS A 86 -0.02 14.02 -4.88
N ASN A 87 -1.10 13.23 -5.00
CA ASN A 87 -2.44 13.75 -5.30
C ASN A 87 -3.04 14.56 -4.15
N CYS A 88 -2.69 14.26 -2.90
CA CYS A 88 -3.11 15.01 -1.71
C CYS A 88 -2.16 16.17 -1.34
N GLY A 89 -1.15 16.47 -2.17
CA GLY A 89 -0.18 17.55 -1.91
C GLY A 89 0.82 17.25 -0.78
N LEU A 90 0.96 15.98 -0.40
CA LEU A 90 1.95 15.52 0.58
C LEU A 90 3.31 15.26 -0.10
N PRO A 91 4.43 15.46 0.63
CA PRO A 91 5.75 15.14 0.12
C PRO A 91 5.90 13.63 -0.14
N VAL A 92 6.55 13.29 -1.24
CA VAL A 92 6.87 11.91 -1.63
C VAL A 92 8.35 11.66 -1.39
N SER A 93 8.68 10.51 -0.79
CA SER A 93 10.08 10.11 -0.63
C SER A 93 10.62 9.59 -1.96
N SER A 94 11.52 10.33 -2.59
CA SER A 94 12.10 10.01 -3.91
C SER A 94 13.07 8.82 -3.93
N LEU A 95 13.23 8.10 -2.82
CA LEU A 95 14.21 7.01 -2.68
C LEU A 95 13.73 5.66 -3.22
N ASN A 96 12.44 5.52 -3.53
CA ASN A 96 11.90 4.31 -4.15
C ASN A 96 11.55 4.60 -5.61
N LEU A 97 12.55 4.66 -6.48
CA LEU A 97 12.26 4.61 -7.90
C LEU A 97 11.65 3.23 -8.20
N PRO A 98 10.47 3.17 -8.85
CA PRO A 98 9.86 1.90 -9.26
C PRO A 98 10.89 1.07 -10.02
N GLN A 99 11.07 -0.19 -9.62
CA GLN A 99 11.98 -1.08 -10.37
C GLN A 99 11.29 -1.64 -11.60
N ASN A 100 9.95 -1.68 -11.58
CA ASN A 100 9.13 -2.17 -12.68
C ASN A 100 8.27 -1.05 -13.32
N PRO A 101 8.63 -0.56 -14.52
CA PRO A 101 7.86 0.44 -15.26
C PRO A 101 6.42 0.02 -15.57
N GLU A 102 6.15 -1.29 -15.69
CA GLU A 102 4.82 -1.81 -15.95
C GLU A 102 3.87 -1.57 -14.76
N LEU A 103 4.37 -1.72 -13.53
CA LEU A 103 3.61 -1.43 -12.31
C LEU A 103 3.28 0.06 -12.19
N VAL A 104 4.20 0.93 -12.60
CA VAL A 104 3.96 2.38 -12.63
C VAL A 104 2.81 2.71 -13.58
N SER A 105 2.88 2.19 -14.82
CA SER A 105 1.82 2.38 -15.81
C SER A 105 0.48 1.88 -15.27
N LEU A 106 0.48 0.74 -14.58
CA LEU A 106 -0.73 0.17 -14.01
C LEU A 106 -1.34 1.06 -12.92
N VAL A 107 -0.53 1.63 -12.04
CA VAL A 107 -0.98 2.56 -10.99
C VAL A 107 -1.48 3.88 -11.59
N GLU A 108 -0.79 4.41 -12.60
CA GLU A 108 -1.23 5.62 -13.32
C GLU A 108 -2.56 5.39 -14.06
N GLU A 109 -2.77 4.20 -14.61
CA GLU A 109 -4.03 3.79 -15.20
C GLU A 109 -5.15 3.68 -14.15
N GLY A 110 -4.84 3.18 -12.95
CA GLY A 110 -5.80 3.03 -11.85
C GLY A 110 -6.32 4.33 -11.24
N LEU A 111 -5.68 5.47 -11.54
CA LEU A 111 -6.15 6.81 -11.20
C LEU A 111 -7.26 7.34 -12.12
N LYS A 112 -7.43 6.75 -13.31
CA LYS A 112 -8.42 7.15 -14.32
C LYS A 112 -9.71 6.35 -14.17
#